data_AF-A0A851F1M6-F1
#
_entry.id   AF-A0A851F1M6-F1
#
_cell.length_a   1.000
_cell.length_b   1.000
_cell.length_c   1.000
_cell.angle_alpha   90.00
_cell.angle_beta   90.00
_cell.angle_gamma   90.00
#
_symmetry.space_group_name_H-M   'P 1'
#
loop_
_entity.id
_entity.type
_entity.pdbx_description
1 polymer ?
#
loop_
_entity_poly.entity_id
_entity_poly.type
_entity_poly.pdbx_seq_one_letter_code
_entity_poly.pdbx_strand_id
1 'polypeptide(L)'
;MAGRRRQRIGPAGGRALLPAVLLCLCWRAASERVRYAIPEELARGSLVGPLARDLGLSPEQLPDRKLRVASAGKKHLKYFTVSEENGNLYVSERLDREELCGESASCS
;
A
#
# COMPACT_ATOMS: atom_id res chain seq x y z
N MET A 1 33.49 7.26 60.13
CA MET A 1 33.14 8.05 58.93
C MET A 1 32.44 7.13 57.94
N ALA A 2 31.12 7.23 57.80
CA ALA A 2 30.33 6.39 56.89
C ALA A 2 29.53 7.29 55.94
N GLY A 3 29.99 7.40 54.69
CA GLY A 3 29.27 8.11 53.64
C GLY A 3 28.46 7.13 52.79
N ARG A 4 27.20 6.87 53.16
CA ARG A 4 26.24 6.19 52.27
C ARG A 4 25.75 7.17 51.21
N ARG A 5 26.23 7.04 49.97
CA ARG A 5 25.62 7.68 48.79
C ARG A 5 24.23 7.09 48.57
N ARG A 6 23.18 7.87 48.88
CA ARG A 6 21.82 7.64 48.38
C ARG A 6 21.84 7.80 46.87
N GLN A 7 21.74 6.69 46.13
CA GLN A 7 21.31 6.75 44.73
C GLN A 7 19.82 7.12 44.74
N ARG A 8 19.50 8.33 44.27
CA ARG A 8 18.13 8.72 43.96
C ARG A 8 17.79 8.13 42.59
N ILE A 9 17.02 7.04 42.58
CA ILE A 9 16.35 6.55 41.39
C ILE A 9 15.19 7.53 41.14
N GLY A 10 15.37 8.44 40.19
CA GLY A 10 14.30 9.34 39.73
C GLY A 10 13.31 8.58 38.82
N PRO A 11 12.01 8.89 38.86
CA PRO A 11 11.02 8.24 38.00
C PRO A 11 11.09 8.86 36.60
N ALA A 12 11.73 8.18 35.66
CA ALA A 12 11.74 8.54 34.24
C ALA A 12 10.92 7.53 33.44
N GLY A 13 9.59 7.52 33.63
CA GLY A 13 8.73 6.48 33.03
C GLY A 13 7.65 6.98 32.07
N GLY A 14 7.05 8.16 32.29
CA GLY A 14 5.77 8.49 31.62
C GLY A 14 5.86 9.13 30.23
N ARG A 15 6.92 9.90 29.92
CA ARG A 15 6.98 10.73 28.69
C ARG A 15 7.52 10.02 27.46
N ALA A 16 8.30 8.94 27.64
CA ALA A 16 8.87 8.17 26.54
C ALA A 16 7.96 7.01 26.08
N LEU A 17 7.01 6.58 26.91
CA LEU A 17 6.09 5.48 26.59
C LEU A 17 5.12 5.85 25.47
N LEU A 18 4.50 7.03 25.53
CA LEU A 18 3.57 7.52 24.51
C LEU A 18 4.18 7.58 23.10
N PRO A 19 5.34 8.23 22.86
CA PRO A 19 5.95 8.25 21.53
C PRO A 19 6.40 6.85 21.08
N ALA A 20 6.88 6.00 21.98
CA ALA A 20 7.24 4.61 21.66
C ALA A 20 6.01 3.78 21.22
N VAL A 21 4.88 3.94 21.91
CA VAL A 21 3.60 3.29 21.54
C VAL A 21 3.11 3.79 20.19
N LEU A 22 3.15 5.11 19.94
CA LEU A 22 2.78 5.68 18.64
C LEU A 22 3.68 5.15 17.51
N LEU A 23 4.99 5.09 17.72
CA LEU A 23 5.94 4.57 16.73
C LEU A 23 5.63 3.10 16.39
N CYS A 24 5.35 2.27 17.40
CA CYS A 24 4.97 0.87 17.22
C CYS A 24 3.67 0.70 16.43
N LEU A 25 2.67 1.57 16.64
CA LEU A 25 1.41 1.54 15.90
C LEU A 25 1.61 1.95 14.43
N CYS A 26 2.44 2.97 14.18
CA CYS A 26 2.78 3.42 12.83
C CYS A 26 3.63 2.40 12.05
N TRP A 27 4.47 1.62 12.73
CA TRP A 27 5.35 0.63 12.09
C TRP A 27 4.59 -0.45 11.30
N ARG A 28 3.31 -0.68 11.62
CA ARG A 28 2.47 -1.64 10.89
C ARG A 28 2.01 -1.14 9.52
N ALA A 29 2.15 0.14 9.22
CA ALA A 29 1.86 0.69 7.90
C ALA A 29 3.09 0.59 6.99
N ALA A 30 3.55 -0.64 6.72
CA ALA A 30 4.56 -0.87 5.70
C ALA A 30 3.92 -0.77 4.31
N SER A 31 4.54 -0.02 3.41
CA SER A 31 4.13 0.01 2.00
C SER A 31 4.68 -1.22 1.29
N GLU A 32 3.81 -2.11 0.83
CA GLU A 32 4.20 -3.23 -0.02
C GLU A 32 4.21 -2.78 -1.49
N ARG A 33 5.32 -3.08 -2.18
CA ARG A 33 5.49 -2.74 -3.60
C ARG A 33 5.31 -3.98 -4.46
N VAL A 34 4.20 -4.03 -5.18
CA VAL A 34 3.90 -5.07 -6.17
C VAL A 34 4.19 -4.54 -7.58
N ARG A 35 4.66 -5.40 -8.49
CA ARG A 35 4.89 -5.07 -9.90
C ARG A 35 4.24 -6.11 -10.79
N TYR A 36 3.45 -5.65 -11.76
CA TYR A 36 2.85 -6.47 -12.80
C TYR A 36 3.39 -6.05 -14.17
N ALA A 37 3.51 -7.01 -15.08
CA ALA A 37 3.79 -6.78 -16.48
C ALA A 37 2.64 -7.35 -17.30
N ILE A 38 2.05 -6.53 -18.16
CA ILE A 38 0.93 -6.89 -19.04
C ILE A 38 1.21 -6.37 -20.45
N PRO A 39 0.68 -7.02 -21.49
CA PRO A 39 0.72 -6.47 -22.84
C PRO A 39 -0.17 -5.22 -22.93
N GLU A 40 0.20 -4.27 -23.79
CA GLU A 40 -0.54 -3.02 -24.00
C GLU A 40 -1.98 -3.27 -24.51
N GLU A 41 -2.15 -4.26 -25.38
CA GLU A 41 -3.43 -4.60 -26.00
C GLU A 41 -4.29 -5.60 -25.22
N LEU A 42 -4.25 -5.54 -23.89
CA LEU A 42 -5.06 -6.42 -23.07
C LEU A 42 -6.55 -6.02 -23.15
N ALA A 43 -7.41 -7.00 -23.42
CA ALA A 43 -8.84 -6.77 -23.54
C ALA A 43 -9.45 -6.27 -22.22
N ARG A 44 -10.47 -5.41 -22.30
CA ARG A 44 -11.24 -4.99 -21.12
C ARG A 44 -11.81 -6.21 -20.38
N GLY A 45 -11.75 -6.18 -19.05
CA GLY A 45 -12.11 -7.30 -18.19
C GLY A 45 -11.04 -8.36 -18.01
N SER A 46 -9.87 -8.22 -18.65
CA SER A 46 -8.78 -9.19 -18.50
C SER A 46 -8.18 -9.13 -17.10
N LEU A 47 -7.84 -10.31 -16.58
CA LEU A 47 -7.17 -10.46 -15.29
C LEU A 47 -5.70 -10.02 -15.40
N VAL A 48 -5.29 -9.09 -14.53
CA VAL A 48 -3.89 -8.69 -14.36
C VAL A 48 -3.20 -9.58 -13.34
N GLY A 49 -3.84 -9.78 -12.18
CA GLY A 49 -3.29 -10.61 -11.12
C GLY A 49 -4.01 -10.50 -9.76
N PRO A 50 -3.62 -11.34 -8.79
CA PRO A 50 -4.26 -11.45 -7.49
C PRO A 50 -3.76 -10.38 -6.51
N LEU A 51 -4.19 -9.13 -6.71
CA LEU A 51 -3.69 -7.98 -5.95
C LEU A 51 -3.86 -8.11 -4.43
N ALA A 52 -5.02 -8.54 -3.94
CA ALA A 52 -5.25 -8.68 -2.50
C ALA A 52 -4.26 -9.67 -1.88
N ARG A 53 -4.06 -10.83 -2.52
CA ARG A 53 -3.13 -11.86 -2.05
C ARG A 53 -1.69 -11.37 -2.05
N ASP A 54 -1.29 -10.66 -3.10
CA ASP A 54 0.06 -10.12 -3.24
C ASP A 54 0.35 -8.96 -2.26
N LEU A 55 -0.70 -8.34 -1.71
CA LEU A 55 -0.64 -7.37 -0.61
C LEU A 55 -0.81 -8.00 0.80
N GLY A 56 -0.84 -9.34 0.88
CA GLY A 56 -1.09 -10.07 2.13
C GLY A 56 -2.48 -9.85 2.73
N LEU A 57 -3.44 -9.37 1.93
CA LEU A 57 -4.83 -9.14 2.34
C LEU A 57 -5.70 -10.35 2.02
N SER A 58 -6.59 -10.70 2.94
CA SER A 58 -7.60 -11.73 2.71
C SER A 58 -8.82 -11.14 1.98
N PRO A 59 -9.41 -11.82 0.98
CA PRO A 59 -10.58 -11.35 0.24
C PRO A 59 -11.75 -10.94 1.15
N GLU A 60 -11.96 -11.70 2.22
CA GLU A 60 -12.98 -11.48 3.24
C GLU A 60 -12.86 -10.12 3.96
N GLN A 61 -11.65 -9.56 4.03
CA GLN A 61 -11.36 -8.31 4.74
C GLN A 61 -11.40 -7.09 3.81
N LEU A 62 -11.53 -7.30 2.49
CA LEU A 62 -11.49 -6.23 1.50
C LEU A 62 -12.68 -5.27 1.59
N PRO A 63 -13.94 -5.73 1.80
CA PRO A 63 -15.09 -4.83 1.92
C PRO A 63 -14.93 -3.86 3.09
N ASP A 64 -14.47 -4.36 4.24
CA ASP A 64 -14.26 -3.56 5.45
C ASP A 64 -13.15 -2.51 5.26
N ARG A 65 -12.12 -2.87 4.49
CA ARG A 65 -10.96 -2.01 4.19
C ARG A 65 -11.18 -1.05 3.03
N LYS A 66 -12.28 -1.20 2.27
CA LYS A 66 -12.61 -0.39 1.09
C LYS A 66 -11.45 -0.31 0.10
N LEU A 67 -10.92 -1.48 -0.28
CA LEU A 67 -9.82 -1.57 -1.22
C LEU A 67 -10.20 -0.87 -2.53
N ARG A 68 -9.36 0.08 -2.98
CA ARG A 68 -9.59 0.87 -4.18
C ARG A 68 -8.27 1.20 -4.86
N VAL A 69 -8.30 1.30 -6.19
CA VAL A 69 -7.15 1.74 -6.97
C VAL A 69 -7.16 3.26 -7.02
N ALA A 70 -6.04 3.87 -6.62
CA ALA A 70 -5.78 5.29 -6.80
C ALA A 70 -4.50 5.45 -7.62
N SER A 71 -4.50 6.36 -8.59
CA SER A 71 -3.35 6.69 -9.42
C SER A 71 -3.09 8.19 -9.37
N ALA A 72 -1.81 8.56 -9.48
CA ALA A 72 -1.36 9.95 -9.39
C ALA A 72 -1.91 10.84 -10.53
N GLY A 73 -2.38 10.25 -11.64
CA GLY A 73 -2.99 10.96 -12.77
C GLY A 73 -4.50 10.73 -12.88
N LYS A 74 -5.28 11.79 -13.14
CA LYS A 74 -6.74 11.71 -13.35
C LYS A 74 -7.16 10.72 -14.46
N LYS A 75 -6.31 10.53 -15.48
CA LYS A 75 -6.53 9.55 -16.55
C LYS A 75 -6.16 8.13 -16.14
N HIS A 76 -5.11 7.97 -15.35
CA HIS A 76 -4.56 6.65 -14.98
C HIS A 76 -5.47 5.85 -14.02
N LEU A 77 -6.45 6.52 -13.40
CA LEU A 77 -7.48 5.88 -12.57
C LEU A 77 -8.45 4.99 -13.36
N LYS A 78 -8.54 5.15 -14.69
CA LYS A 78 -9.56 4.48 -15.52
C LYS A 78 -9.12 3.14 -16.10
N TYR A 79 -7.83 2.85 -16.15
CA TYR A 79 -7.30 1.65 -16.81
C TYR A 79 -7.42 0.39 -15.95
N PHE A 80 -7.46 0.53 -14.63
CA PHE A 80 -7.48 -0.61 -13.72
C PHE A 80 -8.61 -0.52 -12.71
N THR A 81 -9.22 -1.66 -12.44
CA THR A 81 -10.24 -1.83 -11.39
C THR A 81 -9.93 -3.05 -10.54
N VAL A 82 -10.38 -3.06 -9.29
CA VAL A 82 -10.23 -4.19 -8.39
C VAL A 82 -11.60 -4.74 -8.08
N SER A 83 -11.75 -6.07 -8.15
CA SER A 83 -12.98 -6.73 -7.70
C SER A 83 -13.02 -6.78 -6.18
N GLU A 84 -14.12 -6.31 -5.60
CA GLU A 84 -14.38 -6.40 -4.16
C GLU A 84 -14.64 -7.84 -3.70
N GLU A 85 -15.06 -8.72 -4.61
CA GLU A 85 -15.44 -10.11 -4.31
C GLU A 85 -14.22 -11.00 -4.09
N ASN A 86 -13.24 -10.94 -4.99
CA ASN A 86 -12.07 -11.82 -4.97
C ASN A 86 -10.74 -11.08 -4.77
N GLY A 87 -10.73 -9.74 -4.83
CA GLY A 87 -9.52 -8.94 -4.65
C GLY A 87 -8.55 -8.94 -5.82
N ASN A 88 -8.98 -9.41 -7.00
CA ASN A 88 -8.16 -9.40 -8.20
C ASN A 88 -8.17 -8.05 -8.90
N LEU A 89 -7.06 -7.72 -9.55
CA LEU A 89 -6.88 -6.55 -10.40
C LEU A 89 -7.25 -6.89 -11.84
N TYR A 90 -8.08 -6.06 -12.46
CA TYR A 90 -8.57 -6.21 -13.82
C TYR A 90 -8.31 -4.96 -14.66
N VAL A 91 -8.22 -5.14 -15.97
CA VAL A 91 -8.20 -4.05 -16.94
C VAL A 91 -9.61 -3.52 -17.15
N SER A 92 -9.81 -2.22 -16.93
CA SER A 92 -11.09 -1.52 -17.14
C SER A 92 -11.16 -0.88 -18.53
N GLU A 93 -10.06 -0.27 -18.98
CA GLU A 93 -9.93 0.33 -20.31
C GLU A 93 -8.65 -0.18 -20.99
N ARG A 94 -8.64 -0.23 -22.34
CA ARG A 94 -7.45 -0.65 -23.11
C ARG A 94 -6.30 0.30 -22.82
N LEU A 95 -5.10 -0.26 -22.64
CA LEU A 95 -3.91 0.53 -22.39
C LEU A 95 -3.28 0.92 -23.72
N ASP A 96 -3.33 2.22 -24.01
CA ASP A 96 -2.62 2.80 -25.15
C ASP A 96 -1.34 3.46 -24.60
N ARG A 97 -0.18 2.94 -25.02
CA ARG A 97 1.14 3.40 -24.55
C ARG A 97 1.37 4.85 -24.97
N GLU A 98 0.90 5.23 -26.15
CA GLU A 98 0.98 6.57 -26.70
C GLU A 98 0.06 7.53 -25.94
N GLU A 99 -1.11 7.08 -25.46
CA GLU A 99 -1.96 7.92 -24.60
C GLU A 99 -1.35 8.16 -23.21
N LEU A 100 -0.70 7.14 -22.64
CA LEU A 100 -0.12 7.17 -21.30
C LEU A 100 1.21 7.94 -21.25
N CYS A 101 2.06 7.72 -22.25
CA CYS A 101 3.48 8.12 -22.22
C CYS A 101 3.89 8.95 -23.45
N GLY A 102 2.97 9.22 -24.37
CA GLY A 102 3.25 9.95 -25.60
C GLY A 102 4.17 9.19 -26.54
N GLU A 103 4.99 9.92 -27.31
CA GLU A 103 5.98 9.34 -28.23
C GLU A 103 7.20 8.73 -27.51
N SER A 104 7.31 8.89 -26.20
CA SER A 104 8.47 8.39 -25.45
C SER A 104 8.50 6.86 -25.43
N ALA A 105 9.67 6.24 -25.64
CA ALA A 105 9.80 4.79 -25.66
C ALA A 105 9.59 4.12 -24.28
N SER A 106 9.61 4.89 -23.19
CA SER A 106 9.48 4.39 -21.81
C SER A 106 8.71 5.36 -20.93
N CYS A 107 7.88 4.82 -20.04
CA CYS A 107 7.14 5.56 -19.03
C CYS A 107 7.94 5.64 -17.72
N SER A 108 8.06 6.83 -17.11
CA SER A 108 8.73 7.06 -15.82
C SER A 108 7.76 7.43 -14.71
#